data_AF-A0AAW7XJZ6-F1
#
_entry.id   AF-A0AAW7XJZ6-F1
#
_cell.length_a   1.000
_cell.length_b   1.000
_cell.length_c   1.000
_cell.angle_alpha   90.00
_cell.angle_beta   90.00
_cell.angle_gamma   90.00
#
_symmetry.space_group_name_H-M   'P 1'
#
loop_
_entity.id
_entity.type
_entity.pdbx_description
1 polymer ?
#
loop_
_entity_poly.entity_id
_entity_poly.type
_entity_poly.pdbx_seq_one_letter_code
_entity_poly.pdbx_strand_id
1 'polypeptide(L)'
;MLNEQGATVLGHLSHILLYLPNPPNLSNGDDAVSIIQANGNHWRKILSIYAKLVVKEGRWQDYRDGDLLREQAISFHDTLIATNTGEYCVHWVAGKASWERLGISLTGFTALDAEERAWYKGNILLTPYPDYRQFPNRLIEEIRVWLAHPDRAVG
;
A
#
# COMPACT_ATOMS: atom_id res chain seq x y z
N MET A 1 18.55 10.13 -0.99
CA MET A 1 19.81 9.35 -1.13
C MET A 1 19.43 8.02 -1.73
N LEU A 2 20.05 7.63 -2.85
CA LEU A 2 19.88 6.32 -3.44
C LEU A 2 20.69 5.33 -2.61
N ASN A 3 20.02 4.38 -1.97
CA ASN A 3 20.69 3.31 -1.24
C ASN A 3 21.16 2.30 -2.31
N GLU A 4 22.41 1.83 -2.21
CA GLU A 4 23.19 1.13 -3.24
C GLU A 4 22.68 -0.27 -3.68
N GLN A 5 21.36 -0.50 -3.72
CA GLN A 5 20.73 -1.75 -4.15
C GLN A 5 19.53 -1.59 -5.11
N GLY A 6 19.34 -0.42 -5.73
CA GLY A 6 18.26 -0.24 -6.71
C GLY A 6 16.88 -0.18 -6.07
N ALA A 7 16.52 0.98 -5.52
CA ALA A 7 15.20 1.39 -5.03
C ALA A 7 14.29 0.26 -4.50
N THR A 8 14.68 -0.36 -3.38
CA THR A 8 13.91 -1.45 -2.76
C THR A 8 12.70 -0.96 -1.94
N VAL A 9 12.66 0.35 -1.65
CA VAL A 9 11.53 1.08 -1.06
C VAL A 9 11.44 2.46 -1.71
N LEU A 10 10.22 2.90 -2.02
CA LEU A 10 9.88 4.23 -2.52
C LEU A 10 9.10 4.97 -1.42
N GLY A 11 9.40 6.26 -1.19
CA GLY A 11 8.77 7.06 -0.15
C GLY A 11 9.46 6.95 1.22
N HIS A 12 8.90 7.60 2.24
CA HIS A 12 9.48 7.74 3.58
C HIS A 12 8.44 7.40 4.67
N LEU A 13 8.91 7.19 5.92
CA LEU A 13 8.12 7.03 7.18
C LEU A 13 6.69 6.49 6.98
N SER A 14 6.44 5.21 7.26
CA SER A 14 5.19 4.58 6.78
C SER A 14 4.34 4.03 7.91
N HIS A 15 3.13 4.59 8.10
CA HIS A 15 2.08 3.95 8.90
C HIS A 15 1.42 2.79 8.16
N ILE A 16 1.40 2.84 6.83
CA ILE A 16 0.87 1.76 5.98
C ILE A 16 1.89 1.53 4.89
N LEU A 17 2.63 0.42 4.91
CA LEU A 17 3.64 0.06 3.92
C LEU A 17 3.02 -0.83 2.83
N LEU A 18 2.93 -0.33 1.61
CA LEU A 18 2.37 -1.06 0.46
C LEU A 18 3.43 -1.95 -0.19
N TYR A 19 3.15 -3.25 -0.36
CA TYR A 19 4.02 -4.18 -1.08
C TYR A 19 3.48 -4.45 -2.48
N LEU A 20 4.32 -4.21 -3.49
CA LEU A 20 4.04 -4.45 -4.90
C LEU A 20 5.15 -5.29 -5.53
N PRO A 21 4.89 -5.98 -6.65
CA PRO A 21 5.89 -6.87 -7.26
C PRO A 21 6.94 -6.13 -8.09
N ASN A 22 6.59 -4.97 -8.68
CA ASN A 22 7.45 -4.26 -9.63
C ASN A 22 7.54 -2.77 -9.29
N PRO A 23 8.75 -2.17 -9.28
CA PRO A 23 8.93 -0.74 -9.09
C PRO A 23 8.47 0.09 -10.30
N PRO A 24 8.16 1.39 -10.12
CA PRO A 24 7.91 2.28 -11.23
C PRO A 24 9.20 2.62 -11.97
N ASN A 25 9.06 3.12 -13.20
CA ASN A 25 10.09 3.95 -13.81
C ASN A 25 10.18 5.29 -13.08
N LEU A 26 11.38 5.64 -12.62
CA LEU A 26 11.66 6.88 -11.86
C LEU A 26 12.37 7.95 -12.70
N SER A 27 12.37 7.85 -14.03
CA SER A 27 13.09 8.77 -14.94
C SER A 27 12.72 10.23 -14.76
N ASN A 28 11.52 10.52 -14.24
CA ASN A 28 11.01 11.87 -14.07
C ASN A 28 11.08 12.37 -12.62
N GLY A 29 11.48 11.52 -11.67
CA GLY A 29 11.42 11.79 -10.22
C GLY A 29 10.72 10.68 -9.44
N ASP A 30 10.82 10.76 -8.12
CA ASP A 30 10.29 9.79 -7.14
C ASP A 30 9.04 10.28 -6.40
N ASP A 31 8.56 11.50 -6.69
CA ASP A 31 7.26 11.97 -6.25
C ASP A 31 6.11 11.38 -7.10
N ALA A 32 4.89 11.44 -6.55
CA ALA A 32 3.72 10.83 -7.17
C ALA A 32 3.39 11.41 -8.56
N VAL A 33 3.58 12.72 -8.76
CA VAL A 33 3.29 13.38 -10.03
C VAL A 33 4.27 12.90 -11.09
N SER A 34 5.55 12.89 -10.76
CA SER A 34 6.63 12.42 -11.64
C SER A 34 6.46 10.95 -12.01
N ILE A 35 6.11 10.10 -11.05
CA ILE A 35 5.83 8.68 -11.30
C ILE A 35 4.63 8.50 -12.23
N ILE A 36 3.54 9.26 -12.03
CA ILE A 36 2.37 9.22 -12.90
C ILE A 36 2.73 9.66 -14.32
N GLN A 37 3.57 10.67 -14.47
CA GLN A 37 4.03 11.14 -15.78
C GLN A 37 4.88 10.08 -16.50
N ALA A 38 5.80 9.43 -15.80
CA ALA A 38 6.69 8.42 -16.39
C ALA A 38 6.01 7.08 -16.69
N ASN A 39 4.97 6.70 -15.94
CA ASN A 39 4.37 5.36 -16.00
C ASN A 39 2.90 5.35 -16.46
N GLY A 40 2.28 6.53 -16.58
CA GLY A 40 0.93 6.68 -17.10
C GLY A 40 -0.18 6.11 -16.22
N ASN A 41 -1.20 5.55 -16.87
CA ASN A 41 -2.46 5.19 -16.22
C ASN A 41 -2.32 4.06 -15.19
N HIS A 42 -1.30 3.21 -15.32
CA HIS A 42 -1.09 2.11 -14.40
C HIS A 42 -0.78 2.63 -12.99
N TRP A 43 0.31 3.37 -12.83
CA TRP A 43 0.72 3.92 -11.54
C TRP A 43 -0.24 5.00 -10.99
N ARG A 44 -0.93 5.73 -11.87
CA ARG A 44 -2.00 6.63 -11.43
C ARG A 44 -3.08 5.91 -10.63
N LYS A 45 -3.49 4.71 -11.04
CA LYS A 45 -4.51 3.93 -10.31
C LYS A 45 -4.00 3.50 -8.94
N ILE A 46 -2.79 2.96 -8.90
CA ILE A 46 -2.12 2.50 -7.68
C ILE A 46 -2.08 3.62 -6.65
N LEU A 47 -1.49 4.75 -7.01
CA LEU A 47 -1.31 5.90 -6.12
C LEU A 47 -2.65 6.55 -5.74
N SER A 48 -3.64 6.52 -6.64
CA SER A 48 -4.98 7.05 -6.34
C SER A 48 -5.73 6.19 -5.31
N ILE A 49 -5.65 4.86 -5.42
CA ILE A 49 -6.26 3.95 -4.43
C ILE A 49 -5.53 4.07 -3.11
N TYR A 50 -4.20 4.14 -3.13
CA TYR A 50 -3.41 4.33 -1.93
C TYR A 50 -3.78 5.63 -1.21
N ALA A 51 -3.80 6.76 -1.92
CA ALA A 51 -4.24 8.04 -1.37
C ALA A 51 -5.65 7.98 -0.79
N LYS A 52 -6.61 7.35 -1.48
CA LYS A 52 -7.98 7.21 -0.97
C LYS A 52 -8.06 6.42 0.34
N LEU A 53 -7.21 5.40 0.50
CA LEU A 53 -7.20 4.57 1.71
C LEU A 53 -6.62 5.32 2.91
N VAL A 54 -5.59 6.14 2.69
CA VAL A 54 -4.81 6.70 3.80
C VAL A 54 -5.13 8.15 4.13
N VAL A 55 -5.70 8.91 3.18
CA VAL A 55 -6.06 10.30 3.42
C VAL A 55 -7.08 10.39 4.56
N LYS A 56 -6.76 11.18 5.58
CA LYS A 56 -7.63 11.42 6.73
C LYS A 56 -8.66 12.50 6.42
N GLU A 57 -8.19 13.62 5.88
CA GLU A 57 -9.00 14.80 5.56
C GLU A 57 -8.59 15.40 4.22
N GLY A 58 -9.49 16.17 3.60
CA GLY A 58 -9.23 16.84 2.33
C GLY A 58 -9.40 15.94 1.10
N ARG A 59 -8.94 16.45 -0.05
CA ARG A 59 -9.06 15.77 -1.34
C ARG A 59 -7.92 14.78 -1.51
N TRP A 60 -8.26 13.52 -1.76
CA TRP A 60 -7.26 12.47 -1.99
C TRP A 60 -6.33 12.77 -3.17
N GLN A 61 -6.76 13.56 -4.17
CA GLN A 61 -5.90 13.96 -5.28
C GLN A 61 -4.76 14.87 -4.82
N ASP A 62 -5.08 15.84 -3.96
CA ASP A 62 -4.12 16.81 -3.45
C ASP A 62 -3.12 16.09 -2.54
N TYR A 63 -3.60 15.20 -1.68
CA TYR A 63 -2.76 14.32 -0.86
C TYR A 63 -1.90 13.38 -1.71
N ARG A 64 -2.45 12.77 -2.77
CA ARG A 64 -1.69 11.90 -3.68
C ARG A 64 -0.50 12.64 -4.27
N ASP A 65 -0.73 13.85 -4.79
CA ASP A 65 0.25 14.60 -5.56
C ASP A 65 1.26 15.33 -4.66
N GLY A 66 0.90 15.61 -3.41
CA GLY A 66 1.76 16.22 -2.40
C GLY A 66 2.42 15.21 -1.46
N ASP A 67 1.64 14.68 -0.53
CA ASP A 67 2.17 14.13 0.73
C ASP A 67 2.22 12.61 0.78
N LEU A 68 1.52 11.91 -0.13
CA LEU A 68 1.42 10.44 -0.12
C LEU A 68 2.78 9.74 0.02
N LEU A 69 3.77 10.09 -0.80
CA LEU A 69 5.11 9.45 -0.75
C LEU A 69 6.07 10.13 0.24
N ARG A 70 5.63 11.21 0.91
CA ARG A 70 6.35 11.81 2.05
C ARG A 70 5.98 11.14 3.36
N GLU A 71 4.74 10.66 3.46
CA GLU A 71 4.16 10.06 4.67
C GLU A 71 3.91 8.56 4.58
N GLN A 72 4.07 7.96 3.40
CA GLN A 72 3.88 6.53 3.20
C GLN A 72 4.95 5.98 2.27
N ALA A 73 5.14 4.67 2.31
CA ALA A 73 6.14 4.00 1.49
C ALA A 73 5.59 2.77 0.76
N ILE A 74 6.24 2.46 -0.36
CA ILE A 74 5.99 1.28 -1.19
C ILE A 74 7.24 0.43 -1.19
N SER A 75 7.13 -0.83 -0.76
CA SER A 75 8.22 -1.80 -0.75
C SER A 75 8.13 -2.77 -1.92
N PHE A 76 9.29 -3.07 -2.47
CA PHE A 76 9.50 -4.11 -3.48
C PHE A 76 10.36 -5.26 -2.94
N HIS A 77 10.59 -5.34 -1.63
CA HIS A 77 11.32 -6.43 -0.99
C HIS A 77 10.55 -7.75 -1.01
N ASP A 78 11.30 -8.86 -1.08
CA ASP A 78 10.77 -10.24 -1.03
C ASP A 78 10.45 -10.71 0.41
N THR A 79 10.59 -9.83 1.39
CA THR A 79 10.23 -10.09 2.79
C THR A 79 9.50 -8.89 3.39
N LEU A 80 8.70 -9.16 4.43
CA LEU A 80 8.13 -8.10 5.27
C LEU A 80 9.25 -7.41 6.05
N ILE A 81 9.51 -6.15 5.71
CA ILE A 81 10.44 -5.27 6.44
C ILE A 81 9.98 -5.14 7.89
N ALA A 82 10.86 -5.41 8.85
CA ALA A 82 10.59 -5.11 10.26
C ALA A 82 10.53 -3.59 10.47
N THR A 83 9.40 -3.07 10.96
CA THR A 83 9.27 -1.65 11.29
C THR A 83 9.74 -1.42 12.73
N ASN A 84 11.01 -1.08 12.88
CA ASN A 84 11.68 -0.88 14.18
C ASN A 84 11.33 0.45 14.89
N THR A 85 10.31 1.19 14.46
CA THR A 85 10.10 2.58 14.91
C THR A 85 9.18 2.73 16.12
N GLY A 86 8.64 1.66 16.69
CA GLY A 86 7.67 1.78 17.81
C GLY A 86 6.33 2.41 17.40
N GLU A 87 6.18 2.77 16.13
CA GLU A 87 4.94 3.23 15.52
C GLU A 87 4.23 2.06 14.81
N TYR A 88 2.91 2.08 14.89
CA TYR A 88 2.03 1.14 14.19
C TYR A 88 2.28 1.21 12.67
N CYS A 89 2.72 0.09 12.09
CA CYS A 89 2.82 -0.08 10.63
C CYS A 89 1.92 -1.22 10.16
N VAL A 90 1.02 -0.93 9.24
CA VAL A 90 0.27 -1.95 8.48
C VAL A 90 1.09 -2.40 7.28
N HIS A 91 1.28 -3.70 7.12
CA HIS A 91 1.79 -4.27 5.88
C HIS A 91 0.64 -4.51 4.91
N TRP A 92 0.44 -3.61 3.96
CA TRP A 92 -0.55 -3.78 2.91
C TRP A 92 0.08 -4.52 1.72
N VAL A 93 -0.20 -5.82 1.59
CA VAL A 93 0.31 -6.65 0.51
C VAL A 93 -0.73 -6.79 -0.59
N ALA A 94 -0.49 -6.16 -1.73
CA ALA A 94 -1.49 -6.04 -2.79
C ALA A 94 -1.17 -6.92 -4.00
N GLY A 95 -2.16 -7.73 -4.40
CA GLY A 95 -2.11 -8.64 -5.54
C GLY A 95 -1.46 -9.98 -5.22
N LYS A 96 -1.99 -11.06 -5.84
CA LYS A 96 -1.52 -12.44 -5.62
C LYS A 96 -0.02 -12.63 -5.85
N ALA A 97 0.55 -11.96 -6.86
CA ALA A 97 1.98 -12.01 -7.12
C ALA A 97 2.81 -11.54 -5.91
N SER A 98 2.35 -10.52 -5.18
CA SER A 98 3.01 -10.05 -3.95
C SER A 98 2.81 -11.04 -2.80
N TRP A 99 1.64 -11.67 -2.69
CA TRP A 99 1.37 -12.68 -1.66
C TRP A 99 2.31 -13.88 -1.81
N GLU A 100 2.40 -14.40 -3.03
CA GLU A 100 3.28 -15.53 -3.38
C GLU A 100 4.76 -15.16 -3.17
N ARG A 101 5.16 -13.98 -3.64
CA ARG A 101 6.54 -13.48 -3.49
C ARG A 101 6.96 -13.36 -2.03
N LEU A 102 6.06 -12.97 -1.15
CA LEU A 102 6.30 -12.88 0.30
C LEU A 102 6.03 -14.19 1.04
N GLY A 103 5.64 -15.27 0.35
CA GLY A 103 5.33 -16.57 0.96
C GLY A 103 4.08 -16.56 1.87
N ILE A 104 3.14 -15.64 1.66
CA ILE A 104 1.95 -15.49 2.50
C ILE A 104 0.81 -16.38 1.99
N SER A 105 0.29 -17.25 2.87
CA SER A 105 -0.95 -17.98 2.64
C SER A 105 -2.11 -17.36 3.43
N LEU A 106 -3.35 -17.59 2.99
CA LEU A 106 -4.57 -17.12 3.69
C LEU A 106 -4.83 -17.83 5.02
N THR A 107 -3.98 -18.77 5.43
CA THR A 107 -4.16 -19.52 6.68
C THR A 107 -4.13 -18.59 7.91
N GLY A 108 -5.26 -18.54 8.62
CA GLY A 108 -5.44 -17.70 9.80
C GLY A 108 -5.71 -16.22 9.49
N PHE A 109 -6.00 -15.88 8.23
CA PHE A 109 -6.55 -14.58 7.89
C PHE A 109 -8.07 -14.56 8.06
N THR A 110 -8.62 -13.38 8.37
CA THR A 110 -10.06 -13.13 8.45
C THR A 110 -10.48 -12.27 7.26
N ALA A 111 -11.58 -12.63 6.60
CA ALA A 111 -12.14 -11.81 5.52
C ALA A 111 -12.60 -10.46 6.06
N LEU A 112 -12.25 -9.39 5.35
CA LEU A 112 -12.58 -8.02 5.73
C LEU A 112 -13.88 -7.54 5.07
N ASP A 113 -14.23 -8.13 3.92
CA ASP A 113 -15.45 -7.86 3.16
C ASP A 113 -16.25 -9.14 2.89
N ALA A 114 -17.54 -8.97 2.63
CA ALA A 114 -18.46 -10.07 2.35
C ALA A 114 -18.15 -10.79 1.03
N GLU A 115 -17.43 -10.15 0.11
CA GLU A 115 -17.02 -10.74 -1.16
C GLU A 115 -15.60 -11.32 -1.11
N GLU A 116 -14.99 -11.42 0.08
CA GLU A 116 -13.70 -12.07 0.33
C GLU A 116 -12.56 -11.54 -0.55
N ARG A 117 -12.60 -10.25 -0.88
CA ARG A 117 -11.57 -9.57 -1.67
C ARG A 117 -10.37 -9.18 -0.82
N ALA A 118 -10.60 -8.71 0.40
CA ALA A 118 -9.58 -8.30 1.35
C ALA A 118 -9.59 -9.19 2.61
N TRP A 119 -8.40 -9.38 3.15
CA TRP A 119 -8.16 -10.27 4.28
C TRP A 119 -7.16 -9.63 5.23
N TYR A 120 -7.30 -9.85 6.53
CA TYR A 120 -6.34 -9.34 7.51
C TYR A 120 -5.89 -10.39 8.54
N LYS A 121 -4.69 -10.21 9.07
CA LYS A 121 -4.12 -10.96 10.19
C LYS A 121 -3.11 -10.08 10.93
N GLY A 122 -3.38 -9.72 12.18
CA GLY A 122 -2.57 -8.74 12.91
C GLY A 122 -2.50 -7.42 12.15
N ASN A 123 -1.30 -6.93 11.85
CA ASN A 123 -1.05 -5.73 11.04
C ASN A 123 -0.89 -6.01 9.54
N ILE A 124 -1.13 -7.24 9.06
CA ILE A 124 -1.03 -7.58 7.64
C ILE A 124 -2.40 -7.48 7.00
N LEU A 125 -2.49 -6.69 5.92
CA LEU A 125 -3.66 -6.55 5.07
C LEU A 125 -3.35 -7.11 3.68
N LEU A 126 -4.11 -8.09 3.24
CA LEU A 126 -4.02 -8.66 1.89
C LEU A 126 -5.19 -8.14 1.06
N THR A 127 -4.92 -7.66 -0.14
CA THR A 127 -5.96 -7.18 -1.07
C THR A 127 -5.68 -7.62 -2.50
N PRO A 128 -6.63 -7.46 -3.42
CA PRO A 128 -6.35 -7.52 -4.84
C PRO A 128 -5.37 -6.40 -5.22
N TYR A 129 -4.87 -6.46 -6.46
CA TYR A 129 -4.00 -5.40 -6.98
C TYR A 129 -4.78 -4.07 -7.04
N PRO A 130 -4.16 -2.90 -6.75
CA PRO A 130 -4.86 -1.62 -6.73
C PRO A 130 -5.12 -1.13 -8.17
N ASP A 131 -6.14 -1.72 -8.79
CA ASP A 131 -6.74 -1.36 -10.06
C ASP A 131 -8.25 -1.14 -9.86
N TYR A 132 -8.84 -0.14 -10.53
CA TYR A 132 -10.25 0.21 -10.36
C TYR A 132 -11.24 -0.94 -10.67
N ARG A 133 -10.85 -1.95 -11.45
CA ARG A 133 -11.68 -3.12 -11.72
C ARG A 133 -11.71 -4.11 -10.54
N GLN A 134 -10.68 -4.07 -9.70
CA GLN A 134 -10.50 -4.99 -8.58
C GLN A 134 -10.73 -4.30 -7.23
N PHE A 135 -10.77 -2.97 -7.21
CA PHE A 135 -10.84 -2.14 -6.01
C PHE A 135 -12.05 -1.19 -6.06
N PRO A 136 -13.29 -1.70 -5.88
CA PRO A 136 -14.49 -0.86 -5.86
C PRO A 136 -14.51 0.07 -4.64
N ASN A 137 -15.24 1.18 -4.71
CA ASN A 137 -15.33 2.14 -3.60
C ASN A 137 -15.79 1.49 -2.29
N ARG A 138 -16.67 0.49 -2.34
CA ARG A 138 -17.09 -0.26 -1.15
C ARG A 138 -15.91 -0.90 -0.41
N LEU A 139 -15.01 -1.55 -1.15
CA LEU A 139 -13.81 -2.17 -0.58
C LEU A 139 -12.87 -1.12 0.04
N ILE A 140 -12.78 0.05 -0.58
CA ILE A 140 -12.02 1.19 -0.03
C ILE A 140 -12.59 1.57 1.34
N GLU A 141 -13.90 1.75 1.46
CA GLU A 141 -14.52 2.14 2.72
C GLU A 141 -14.35 1.09 3.82
N GLU A 142 -14.55 -0.19 3.50
CA GLU A 142 -14.36 -1.28 4.47
C GLU A 142 -12.91 -1.32 4.99
N ILE A 143 -11.92 -1.16 4.10
CA ILE A 143 -10.51 -1.11 4.50
C ILE A 143 -10.22 0.14 5.33
N ARG A 144 -10.77 1.31 4.97
CA ARG A 144 -10.59 2.55 5.77
C ARG A 144 -11.14 2.40 7.19
N VAL A 145 -12.30 1.77 7.34
CA VAL A 145 -12.88 1.46 8.65
C VAL A 145 -11.92 0.57 9.44
N TRP A 146 -11.34 -0.46 8.82
CA TRP A 146 -10.37 -1.32 9.49
C TRP A 146 -9.09 -0.55 9.89
N LEU A 147 -8.52 0.26 9.00
CA LEU A 147 -7.32 1.07 9.24
C LEU A 147 -7.49 2.10 10.38
N ALA A 148 -8.72 2.58 10.60
CA ALA A 148 -9.02 3.54 11.67
C ALA A 148 -8.96 2.93 13.09
N HIS A 149 -8.83 1.60 13.23
CA HIS A 149 -8.84 0.90 14.52
C HIS A 149 -7.50 0.16 14.76
N PRO A 150 -6.41 0.89 15.05
CA PRO A 150 -5.07 0.33 15.17
C PRO A 150 -4.92 -0.69 16.32
N ASP A 151 -5.78 -0.66 17.32
CA ASP A 151 -5.72 -1.55 18.50
C ASP A 151 -5.92 -3.04 18.17
N ARG A 152 -6.36 -3.38 16.94
CA ARG A 152 -6.61 -4.77 16.51
C ARG A 152 -5.36 -5.52 16.03
N ALA A 153 -4.21 -4.87 15.87
CA ALA A 153 -2.97 -5.57 15.51
C ALA A 153 -2.16 -6.09 16.70
N VAL A 154 -2.63 -5.80 17.93
CA VAL A 154 -2.02 -6.28 19.18
C VAL A 154 -2.91 -7.38 19.73
N GLY A 155 -2.90 -8.55 19.08
CA GLY A 155 -3.67 -9.73 19.48
C GLY A 155 -2.89 -10.99 19.17
#